data_AF-A0A497Q6J7-F1
#
_entry.id   AF-A0A497Q6J7-F1
#
_cell.length_a   1.000
_cell.length_b   1.000
_cell.length_c   1.000
_cell.angle_alpha   90.00
_cell.angle_beta   90.00
_cell.angle_gamma   90.00
#
_symmetry.space_group_name_H-M   'P 1'
#
loop_
_entity.id
_entity.type
_entity.pdbx_description
1 polymer ?
#
loop_
_entity_poly.entity_id
_entity_poly.type
_entity_poly.pdbx_seq_one_letter_code
_entity_poly.pdbx_strand_id
1 'polypeptide(L)'
;MTPNVHGGLAASPRPPSILGRPEGRKPVKHRTVEGMNLILGFIMIIGLSLLFAGVLLLLGRSVAPPARQTGAAVESYACGEPGFPGGKVQFHLQLFNYALYFMLFDIIGFMLFLSWSNPGIVVIAYLLVALVAAAYVSISPQND
;
A
#
# COMPACT_ATOMS: atom_id res chain seq x y z
N MET A 1 37.65 -41.14 -73.23
CA MET A 1 36.84 -41.99 -72.33
C MET A 1 37.59 -42.09 -71.01
N THR A 2 37.06 -41.41 -69.98
CA THR A 2 37.20 -41.52 -68.51
C THR A 2 38.51 -41.95 -67.81
N PRO A 3 38.72 -41.47 -66.55
CA PRO A 3 40.02 -41.16 -65.96
C PRO A 3 40.44 -42.13 -64.84
N ASN A 4 41.67 -42.00 -64.31
CA ASN A 4 41.93 -42.33 -62.90
C ASN A 4 43.22 -41.66 -62.38
N VAL A 5 43.02 -40.67 -61.52
CA VAL A 5 44.06 -39.87 -60.87
C VAL A 5 43.99 -40.14 -59.37
N HIS A 6 45.12 -40.61 -58.86
CA HIS A 6 45.65 -40.55 -57.48
C HIS A 6 44.70 -40.60 -56.27
N GLY A 7 44.95 -41.63 -55.46
CA GLY A 7 44.62 -41.62 -54.04
C GLY A 7 45.39 -40.55 -53.27
N GLY A 8 44.78 -40.10 -52.18
CA GLY A 8 45.37 -39.13 -51.25
C GLY A 8 44.36 -38.76 -50.18
N LEU A 9 44.54 -39.35 -49.00
CA LEU A 9 43.96 -38.93 -47.71
C LEU A 9 43.91 -37.40 -47.62
N ALA A 10 42.71 -36.82 -47.58
CA ALA A 10 42.50 -35.43 -47.20
C ALA A 10 41.48 -35.39 -46.07
N ALA A 11 42.01 -35.31 -44.86
CA ALA A 11 41.26 -35.05 -43.64
C ALA A 11 40.48 -33.74 -43.80
N SER A 12 39.16 -33.83 -43.59
CA SER A 12 38.25 -32.68 -43.50
C SER A 12 38.67 -31.78 -42.32
N PRO A 13 38.97 -30.48 -42.54
CA PRO A 13 39.18 -29.55 -41.44
C PRO A 13 37.81 -29.19 -40.84
N ARG A 14 37.56 -29.61 -39.60
CA ARG A 14 36.41 -29.09 -38.84
C ARG A 14 36.59 -27.57 -38.66
N PRO A 15 35.55 -26.75 -38.88
CA PRO A 15 35.65 -25.33 -38.58
C PRO A 15 35.93 -25.14 -37.08
N PRO A 16 36.78 -24.18 -36.69
CA PRO A 16 36.96 -23.85 -35.28
C PRO A 16 35.60 -23.41 -34.75
N SER A 17 35.14 -24.09 -33.71
CA SER A 17 33.98 -23.71 -32.92
C SER A 17 34.17 -22.28 -32.42
N ILE A 18 33.65 -21.30 -33.17
CA ILE A 18 33.36 -19.95 -32.66
C ILE A 18 32.16 -20.08 -31.73
N LEU A 19 32.40 -20.76 -30.61
CA LEU A 19 31.59 -20.65 -29.42
C LEU A 19 32.45 -19.87 -28.45
N GLY A 20 32.55 -18.56 -28.71
CA GLY A 20 32.89 -17.60 -27.69
C GLY A 20 31.84 -17.72 -26.60
N ARG A 21 32.17 -18.54 -25.59
CA ARG A 21 31.40 -18.69 -24.36
C ARG A 21 31.24 -17.29 -23.77
N PRO A 22 30.03 -16.72 -23.68
CA PRO A 22 29.88 -15.49 -22.93
C PRO A 22 30.26 -15.82 -21.48
N GLU A 23 31.33 -15.19 -21.02
CA GLU A 23 31.76 -15.24 -19.63
C GLU A 23 30.58 -14.94 -18.70
N GLY A 24 30.57 -15.63 -17.56
CA GLY A 24 29.46 -15.71 -16.65
C GLY A 24 28.82 -14.36 -16.33
N ARG A 25 27.56 -14.19 -16.75
CA ARG A 25 26.65 -13.23 -16.11
C ARG A 25 26.56 -13.61 -14.64
N LYS A 26 27.21 -12.83 -13.78
CA LYS A 26 27.06 -12.92 -12.33
C LYS A 26 25.56 -12.84 -11.99
N PRO A 27 25.03 -13.70 -11.11
CA PRO A 27 23.63 -13.67 -10.76
C PRO A 27 23.29 -12.30 -10.15
N VAL A 28 22.20 -11.73 -10.62
CA VAL A 28 21.65 -10.43 -10.22
C VAL A 28 21.31 -10.45 -8.73
N LYS A 29 22.30 -10.16 -7.88
CA LYS A 29 22.14 -10.09 -6.41
C LYS A 29 21.57 -8.75 -5.95
N HIS A 30 21.51 -7.74 -6.83
CA HIS A 30 21.07 -6.39 -6.46
C HIS A 30 19.55 -6.29 -6.22
N ARG A 31 18.73 -7.02 -7.01
CA ARG A 31 17.26 -6.92 -6.94
C ARG A 31 16.67 -7.50 -5.65
N THR A 32 17.26 -8.55 -5.11
CA THR A 32 16.77 -9.21 -3.87
C THR A 32 17.13 -8.40 -2.62
N VAL A 33 18.27 -7.70 -2.62
CA VAL A 33 18.72 -6.87 -1.49
C VAL A 33 17.85 -5.62 -1.38
N GLU A 34 17.47 -5.00 -2.50
CA GLU A 34 16.55 -3.84 -2.48
C GLU A 34 15.14 -4.19 -1.97
N GLY A 35 14.58 -5.33 -2.39
CA GLY A 35 13.29 -5.78 -1.88
C GLY A 35 13.30 -6.06 -0.37
N MET A 36 14.39 -6.66 0.13
CA MET A 36 14.55 -6.94 1.56
C MET A 36 14.73 -5.65 2.38
N ASN A 37 15.46 -4.66 1.85
CA ASN A 37 15.59 -3.34 2.48
C ASN A 37 14.25 -2.57 2.51
N LEU A 38 13.42 -2.69 1.46
CA LEU A 38 12.11 -2.06 1.40
C LEU A 38 11.15 -2.63 2.45
N ILE A 39 11.09 -3.96 2.56
CA ILE A 39 10.28 -4.66 3.56
C ILE A 39 10.76 -4.32 4.97
N LEU A 40 12.07 -4.34 5.19
CA LEU A 40 12.66 -3.98 6.48
C LEU A 40 12.34 -2.52 6.84
N GLY A 41 12.46 -1.60 5.89
CA GLY A 41 12.10 -0.19 6.07
C GLY A 41 10.63 0.00 6.45
N PHE A 42 9.71 -0.69 5.77
CA PHE A 42 8.28 -0.61 6.05
C PHE A 42 7.93 -1.13 7.46
N ILE A 43 8.51 -2.27 7.84
CA ILE A 43 8.35 -2.84 9.19
C ILE A 43 8.91 -1.88 10.24
N MET A 44 10.07 -1.28 9.99
CA MET A 44 10.69 -0.33 10.91
C MET A 44 9.83 0.92 11.11
N ILE A 45 9.23 1.47 10.06
CA ILE A 45 8.37 2.65 10.14
C ILE A 45 7.12 2.35 10.96
N ILE A 46 6.44 1.24 10.68
CA ILE A 46 5.25 0.82 11.45
C ILE A 46 5.63 0.59 12.90
N GLY A 47 6.71 -0.17 13.14
CA GLY A 47 7.20 -0.46 14.48
C GLY A 47 7.54 0.80 15.27
N LEU A 48 8.26 1.74 14.66
CA LEU A 48 8.61 3.01 15.29
C LEU A 48 7.37 3.88 15.56
N SER A 49 6.40 3.91 14.65
CA SER A 49 5.15 4.66 14.83
C SER A 49 4.33 4.13 16.02
N LEU A 50 4.16 2.79 16.10
CA LEU A 50 3.47 2.17 17.24
C LEU A 50 4.24 2.35 18.54
N LEU A 51 5.57 2.22 18.50
CA LEU A 51 6.43 2.46 19.66
C LEU A 51 6.27 3.89 20.16
N PHE A 52 6.30 4.87 19.25
CA PHE A 52 6.14 6.28 19.58
C PHE A 52 4.77 6.57 20.19
N ALA A 53 3.69 6.06 19.59
CA ALA A 53 2.34 6.16 20.16
C ALA A 53 2.26 5.52 21.55
N GLY A 54 2.88 4.35 21.74
CA GLY A 54 2.95 3.66 23.02
C GLY A 54 3.70 4.46 24.08
N VAL A 55 4.86 5.04 23.73
CA VAL A 55 5.63 5.91 24.63
C VAL A 55 4.80 7.12 25.06
N LEU A 56 4.12 7.78 24.13
CA LEU A 56 3.25 8.91 24.46
C LEU A 56 2.11 8.51 25.41
N LEU A 57 1.49 7.34 25.17
CA LEU A 57 0.41 6.84 26.01
C LEU A 57 0.90 6.51 27.43
N LEU A 58 2.07 5.86 27.55
CA LEU A 58 2.67 5.52 28.83
C LEU A 58 3.14 6.76 29.60
N LEU A 59 3.74 7.73 28.89
CA LEU A 59 4.17 8.98 29.48
C LEU A 59 2.97 9.78 29.99
N GLY A 60 1.93 9.89 29.16
CA GLY A 60 0.64 10.50 29.54
C GLY A 60 0.03 9.81 30.76
N ARG A 61 0.07 8.48 30.83
CA ARG A 61 -0.41 7.73 32.01
C ARG A 61 0.43 7.96 33.26
N SER A 62 1.74 8.18 33.14
CA SER A 62 2.63 8.41 34.29
C SER A 62 2.54 9.84 34.84
N VAL A 63 2.32 10.82 33.97
CA VAL A 63 2.26 12.25 34.33
C VAL A 63 0.84 12.66 34.74
N ALA A 64 -0.19 12.00 34.22
CA ALA A 64 -1.57 12.33 34.52
C ALA A 64 -1.93 12.06 36.01
N PRO A 65 -2.72 12.94 36.64
CA PRO A 65 -3.31 12.68 37.94
C PRO A 65 -4.17 11.40 37.93
N PRO A 66 -4.28 10.69 39.06
CA PRO A 66 -5.08 9.47 39.14
C PRO A 66 -6.55 9.76 38.77
N ALA A 67 -7.05 9.03 37.77
CA ALA A 67 -8.44 9.15 37.33
C ALA A 67 -9.41 8.67 38.43
N ARG A 68 -10.49 9.43 38.64
CA ARG A 68 -11.54 9.08 39.59
C ARG A 68 -12.33 7.89 39.03
N GLN A 69 -12.45 6.83 39.82
CA GLN A 69 -13.02 5.54 39.39
C GLN A 69 -14.53 5.39 39.67
N THR A 70 -15.15 6.40 40.30
CA THR A 70 -16.54 6.33 40.76
C THR A 70 -17.28 7.66 40.62
N GLY A 71 -18.60 7.57 40.48
CA GLY A 71 -19.51 8.72 40.35
C GLY A 71 -19.55 9.30 38.93
N ALA A 72 -19.92 10.57 38.82
CA ALA A 72 -20.10 11.26 37.53
C ALA A 72 -18.85 11.31 36.63
N ALA A 73 -17.65 11.01 37.16
CA ALA A 73 -16.41 11.00 36.37
C ALA A 73 -16.29 9.78 35.43
N VAL A 74 -17.00 8.69 35.73
CA VAL A 74 -17.02 7.47 34.90
C VAL A 74 -18.33 7.30 34.13
N GLU A 75 -19.30 8.17 34.37
CA GLU A 75 -20.55 8.20 33.62
C GLU A 75 -20.38 9.03 32.34
N SER A 76 -21.03 8.61 31.27
CA SER A 76 -21.08 9.38 30.03
C SER A 76 -21.68 10.75 30.30
N TYR A 77 -21.07 11.80 29.72
CA TYR A 77 -21.62 13.14 29.82
C TYR A 77 -23.04 13.18 29.26
N ALA A 78 -23.99 13.52 30.12
CA ALA A 78 -25.41 13.57 29.80
C ALA A 78 -26.04 14.87 30.31
N CYS A 79 -25.39 16.02 30.05
CA CYS A 79 -25.89 17.37 30.37
C CYS A 79 -26.31 17.65 31.83
N GLY A 80 -26.01 16.75 32.76
CA GLY A 80 -26.44 16.82 34.17
C GLY A 80 -27.61 15.89 34.50
N GLU A 81 -28.24 15.28 33.49
CA GLU A 81 -29.21 14.21 33.61
C GLU A 81 -28.54 12.85 33.94
N PRO A 82 -29.28 11.91 34.57
CA PRO A 82 -28.77 10.57 34.80
C PRO A 82 -28.41 9.88 33.47
N GLY A 83 -27.26 9.20 33.45
CA GLY A 83 -26.73 8.56 32.25
C GLY A 83 -27.74 7.62 31.60
N PHE A 84 -27.96 7.80 30.29
CA PHE A 84 -28.84 6.92 29.53
C PHE A 84 -28.09 5.61 29.21
N PRO A 85 -28.69 4.42 29.48
CA PRO A 85 -28.09 3.16 29.09
C PRO A 85 -28.12 3.03 27.56
N GLY A 86 -27.00 3.34 26.92
CA GLY A 86 -26.66 2.98 25.54
C GLY A 86 -27.81 3.09 24.53
N GLY A 87 -28.20 4.32 24.17
CA GLY A 87 -29.14 4.56 23.07
C GLY A 87 -28.53 4.08 21.75
N LYS A 88 -29.17 3.09 21.12
CA LYS A 88 -28.84 2.73 19.73
C LYS A 88 -29.31 3.87 18.85
N VAL A 89 -28.36 4.61 18.27
CA VAL A 89 -28.65 5.66 17.30
C VAL A 89 -29.22 5.00 16.04
N GLN A 90 -30.40 5.43 15.61
CA GLN A 90 -30.94 5.05 14.30
C GLN A 90 -30.14 5.80 13.24
N PHE A 91 -29.19 5.11 12.60
CA PHE A 91 -28.40 5.68 11.52
C PHE A 91 -29.26 5.88 10.28
N HIS A 92 -29.19 7.09 9.71
CA HIS A 92 -29.91 7.42 8.49
C HIS A 92 -29.22 6.77 7.27
N LEU A 93 -30.00 6.27 6.30
CA LEU A 93 -29.49 5.51 5.14
C LEU A 93 -28.52 6.32 4.24
N GLN A 94 -28.55 7.65 4.31
CA GLN A 94 -27.65 8.51 3.54
C GLN A 94 -26.17 8.23 3.86
N LEU A 95 -25.83 7.97 5.14
CA LEU A 95 -24.45 7.65 5.55
C LEU A 95 -23.96 6.33 4.92
N PHE A 96 -24.87 5.37 4.76
CA PHE A 96 -24.58 4.11 4.08
C PHE A 96 -24.32 4.33 2.58
N ASN A 97 -25.11 5.18 1.93
CA ASN A 97 -24.92 5.51 0.51
C ASN A 97 -23.56 6.16 0.26
N TYR A 98 -23.12 7.08 1.12
CA TYR A 98 -21.79 7.67 1.01
C TYR A 98 -20.67 6.65 1.16
N ALA A 99 -20.76 5.74 2.13
CA ALA A 99 -19.79 4.66 2.31
C ALA A 99 -19.74 3.73 1.08
N LEU A 100 -20.89 3.41 0.49
CA LEU A 100 -20.98 2.59 -0.72
C LEU A 100 -20.29 3.26 -1.91
N TYR A 101 -20.60 4.54 -2.17
CA TYR A 101 -19.95 5.28 -3.25
C TYR A 101 -18.45 5.43 -3.04
N PHE A 102 -18.01 5.69 -1.80
CA PHE A 102 -16.60 5.74 -1.47
C PHE A 102 -15.89 4.42 -1.79
N MET A 103 -16.43 3.29 -1.33
CA MET A 103 -15.89 1.95 -1.62
C MET A 103 -15.84 1.65 -3.12
N LEU A 104 -16.87 2.06 -3.87
CA LEU A 104 -16.91 1.86 -5.31
C LEU A 104 -15.82 2.68 -6.02
N PHE A 105 -15.67 3.95 -5.69
CA PHE A 105 -14.63 4.80 -6.27
C PHE A 105 -13.23 4.40 -5.84
N ASP A 106 -13.02 3.88 -4.63
CA ASP A 106 -11.74 3.37 -4.15
C ASP A 106 -11.25 2.17 -4.97
N ILE A 107 -12.12 1.18 -5.19
CA ILE A 107 -11.78 -0.01 -6.00
C ILE A 107 -11.54 0.38 -7.46
N ILE A 108 -12.34 1.28 -8.04
CA ILE A 108 -12.12 1.78 -9.40
C ILE A 108 -10.77 2.50 -9.48
N GLY A 109 -10.44 3.34 -8.50
CA GLY A 109 -9.15 4.03 -8.42
C GLY A 109 -7.99 3.05 -8.36
N PHE A 110 -8.08 2.02 -7.53
CA PHE A 110 -7.07 0.97 -7.43
C PHE A 110 -6.91 0.17 -8.73
N MET A 111 -8.01 -0.17 -9.40
CA MET A 111 -7.95 -0.86 -10.69
C MET A 111 -7.31 -0.01 -11.79
N LEU A 112 -7.61 1.30 -11.83
CA LEU A 112 -6.95 2.22 -12.76
C LEU A 112 -5.45 2.36 -12.46
N PHE A 113 -5.08 2.40 -11.18
CA PHE A 113 -3.68 2.48 -10.74
C PHE A 113 -2.87 1.26 -11.21
N LEU A 114 -3.43 0.06 -11.11
CA LEU A 114 -2.77 -1.16 -11.59
C LEU A 114 -2.71 -1.27 -13.12
N SER A 115 -3.69 -0.70 -13.82
CA SER A 115 -3.80 -0.79 -15.28
C SER A 115 -2.80 0.12 -16.03
N TRP A 116 -2.30 1.18 -15.39
CA TRP A 116 -1.52 2.22 -16.08
C TRP A 116 0.00 2.05 -15.94
N SER A 117 0.72 2.19 -17.06
CA SER A 117 2.19 2.08 -17.15
C SER A 117 2.97 3.14 -16.36
N ASN A 118 2.33 4.28 -16.07
CA ASN A 118 2.87 5.38 -15.27
C ASN A 118 1.93 5.63 -14.08
N PRO A 119 2.19 4.99 -12.93
CA PRO A 119 1.30 5.04 -11.77
C PRO A 119 1.17 6.45 -11.18
N GLY A 120 2.15 7.33 -11.39
CA GLY A 120 2.16 8.67 -10.79
C GLY A 120 1.03 9.58 -11.29
N ILE A 121 0.72 9.54 -12.59
CA ILE A 121 -0.34 10.37 -13.19
C ILE A 121 -1.72 9.93 -12.69
N VAL A 122 -1.93 8.62 -12.53
CA VAL A 122 -3.20 8.07 -12.04
C VAL A 122 -3.44 8.44 -10.58
N VAL A 123 -2.40 8.40 -9.73
CA VAL A 123 -2.51 8.84 -8.33
C VAL A 123 -2.90 10.31 -8.26
N ILE A 124 -2.27 11.17 -9.06
CA ILE A 124 -2.59 12.60 -9.09
C ILE A 124 -4.04 12.82 -9.54
N ALA A 125 -4.48 12.16 -10.61
CA ALA A 125 -5.85 12.27 -11.10
C ALA A 125 -6.87 11.77 -10.07
N TYR A 126 -6.60 10.63 -9.42
CA TYR A 126 -7.47 10.08 -8.38
C TYR A 126 -7.56 11.01 -7.16
N LEU A 127 -6.43 11.55 -6.70
CA LEU A 127 -6.42 12.52 -5.60
C LEU A 127 -7.21 13.79 -5.94
N LEU A 128 -7.13 14.28 -7.19
CA LEU A 128 -7.93 15.43 -7.62
C LEU A 128 -9.43 15.13 -7.59
N VAL A 129 -9.85 13.96 -8.09
CA VAL A 129 -11.26 13.54 -8.04
C VAL A 129 -11.74 13.38 -6.60
N ALA A 130 -10.92 12.77 -5.73
CA ALA A 130 -11.24 12.60 -4.32
C ALA A 130 -11.35 13.95 -3.59
N LEU A 131 -10.46 14.90 -3.89
CA LEU A 131 -10.49 16.25 -3.32
C LEU A 131 -11.74 17.01 -3.79
N VAL A 132 -12.10 16.91 -5.07
CA VAL A 132 -13.34 17.51 -5.59
C VAL A 132 -14.58 16.90 -4.93
N ALA A 133 -14.62 15.59 -4.76
CA ALA A 133 -15.73 14.91 -4.07
C ALA A 133 -15.82 15.32 -2.59
N ALA A 134 -14.70 15.40 -1.88
CA ALA A 134 -14.64 15.85 -0.50
C ALA A 134 -15.06 17.32 -0.36
N ALA A 135 -14.59 18.19 -1.27
CA ALA A 135 -15.00 19.58 -1.32
C ALA A 135 -16.51 19.71 -1.58
N TYR A 136 -17.04 18.95 -2.54
CA TYR A 136 -18.48 18.93 -2.83
C TYR A 136 -19.31 18.54 -1.59
N VAL A 137 -18.94 17.45 -0.92
CA VAL A 137 -19.59 17.02 0.33
C VAL A 137 -19.48 18.07 1.44
N SER A 138 -18.34 18.76 1.55
CA SER A 138 -18.15 19.82 2.56
C SER A 138 -18.98 21.09 2.29
N ILE A 139 -19.36 21.33 1.04
CA ILE A 139 -20.07 22.54 0.60
C ILE A 139 -21.58 22.28 0.48
N SER A 140 -22.01 21.03 0.34
CA SER A 140 -23.44 20.69 0.29
C SER A 140 -24.15 21.20 1.54
N PRO A 141 -25.10 22.15 1.40
CA PRO A 141 -25.86 22.64 2.55
C PRO A 141 -26.66 21.48 3.14
N GLN A 142 -26.63 21.34 4.48
CA GLN A 142 -27.56 20.46 5.18
C GLN A 142 -28.96 21.04 5.00
N ASN A 143 -29.68 20.50 4.02
CA ASN A 143 -31.10 20.72 3.84
C ASN A 143 -31.83 19.69 4.71
N ASP A 144 -32.22 20.15 5.90
CA ASP A 144 -33.15 19.45 6.79
C ASP A 144 -34.42 18.98 6.07
#